data_AF-A0A3C1BQI4-F1
#
_entry.id   AF-A0A3C1BQI4-F1
#
_cell.length_a   1.000
_cell.length_b   1.000
_cell.length_c   1.000
_cell.angle_alpha   90.00
_cell.angle_beta   90.00
_cell.angle_gamma   90.00
#
_symmetry.space_group_name_H-M   'P 1'
#
loop_
_entity.id
_entity.type
_entity.pdbx_description
1 polymer ?
#
loop_
_entity_poly.entity_id
_entity_poly.type
_entity_poly.pdbx_seq_one_letter_code
_entity_poly.pdbx_strand_id
1 'polypeptide(L)'
;MDIEQIKKRKGAVKTSLVPAEVIELLNQGLIETVNLNENLMVNSLLLFENVSRETGFEADLPALRKELAGQKIMAVTRRLGEEILTGVRSGRITEQ
;
A
#
# COMPACT_ATOMS: atom_id res chain seq x y z
N MET A 1 4.38 -10.73 -16.60
CA MET A 1 3.07 -10.87 -17.27
C MET A 1 2.65 -9.49 -17.80
N ASP A 2 1.74 -9.37 -18.77
CA ASP A 2 1.25 -8.05 -19.22
C ASP A 2 0.38 -7.43 -18.11
N ILE A 3 0.71 -6.22 -17.64
CA ILE A 3 0.00 -5.54 -16.54
C ILE A 3 -1.50 -5.41 -16.82
N GLU A 4 -1.89 -5.24 -18.08
CA GLU A 4 -3.29 -5.14 -18.48
C GLU A 4 -4.03 -6.48 -18.38
N GLN A 5 -3.31 -7.60 -18.44
CA GLN A 5 -3.86 -8.92 -18.10
C GLN A 5 -3.97 -9.10 -16.59
N ILE A 6 -3.00 -8.62 -15.81
CA ILE A 6 -3.01 -8.70 -14.33
C ILE A 6 -4.21 -7.96 -13.74
N LYS A 7 -4.57 -6.80 -14.31
CA LYS A 7 -5.73 -6.01 -13.88
C LYS A 7 -7.07 -6.74 -14.03
N LYS A 8 -7.16 -7.77 -14.90
CA LYS A 8 -8.39 -8.55 -15.14
C LYS A 8 -8.52 -9.78 -14.23
N ARG A 9 -7.61 -9.99 -13.28
CA ARG A 9 -7.64 -11.13 -12.36
C ARG A 9 -8.84 -11.04 -11.41
N LYS A 10 -9.34 -12.19 -10.95
CA LYS A 10 -10.37 -12.27 -9.90
C LYS A 10 -9.79 -12.27 -8.46
N GLY A 11 -8.47 -12.39 -8.37
CA GLY A 11 -7.73 -12.56 -7.12
C GLY A 11 -7.71 -13.99 -6.61
N ALA A 12 -6.86 -14.23 -5.60
CA ALA A 12 -6.62 -15.57 -5.07
C ALA A 12 -7.70 -16.01 -4.06
N VAL A 13 -8.04 -17.30 -4.03
CA VAL A 13 -9.00 -17.87 -3.07
C VAL A 13 -8.42 -18.05 -1.65
N LYS A 14 -7.10 -18.01 -1.52
CA LYS A 14 -6.36 -17.99 -0.24
C LYS A 14 -5.05 -17.22 -0.41
N THR A 15 -4.53 -16.67 0.68
CA THR A 15 -3.30 -15.87 0.70
C THR A 15 -2.09 -16.58 0.06
N SER A 16 -1.92 -17.88 0.31
CA SER A 16 -0.82 -18.67 -0.27
C SER A 16 -0.90 -18.90 -1.78
N LEU A 17 -2.01 -18.53 -2.43
CA LEU A 17 -2.16 -18.59 -3.88
C LEU A 17 -2.03 -17.23 -4.56
N VAL A 18 -1.72 -16.16 -3.82
CA VAL A 18 -1.42 -14.87 -4.43
C VAL A 18 -0.05 -14.98 -5.11
N PRO A 19 0.05 -14.78 -6.44
CA PRO A 19 1.35 -14.87 -7.14
C PRO A 19 2.33 -13.81 -6.63
N ALA A 20 3.62 -14.15 -6.56
CA ALA A 20 4.66 -13.25 -6.06
C ALA A 20 4.71 -11.91 -6.85
N GLU A 21 4.58 -11.97 -8.18
CA GLU A 21 4.51 -10.78 -9.05
C GLU A 21 3.32 -9.88 -8.68
N VAL A 22 2.17 -10.45 -8.33
CA VAL A 22 1.01 -9.66 -7.88
C VAL A 22 1.31 -8.99 -6.53
N ILE A 23 1.94 -9.69 -5.59
CA ILE A 23 2.34 -9.11 -4.29
C ILE A 23 3.32 -7.95 -4.49
N GLU A 24 4.29 -8.11 -5.38
CA GLU A 24 5.27 -7.07 -5.69
C GLU A 24 4.59 -5.82 -6.27
N LEU A 25 3.76 -5.98 -7.31
CA LEU A 25 3.03 -4.88 -7.94
C LEU A 25 2.06 -4.18 -6.98
N LEU A 26 1.41 -4.95 -6.10
CA LEU A 26 0.55 -4.41 -5.05
C LEU A 26 1.34 -3.54 -4.08
N ASN A 27 2.52 -3.99 -3.62
CA ASN A 27 3.36 -3.22 -2.71
C ASN A 27 4.05 -2.04 -3.39
N GLN A 28 4.18 -2.04 -4.72
CA GLN A 28 4.64 -0.88 -5.49
C GLN A 28 3.53 0.15 -5.75
N GLY A 29 2.26 -0.20 -5.51
CA GLY A 29 1.12 0.67 -5.83
C GLY A 29 0.73 0.69 -7.31
N LEU A 30 1.27 -0.21 -8.13
CA LEU A 30 1.02 -0.25 -9.59
C LEU A 30 -0.30 -0.90 -9.97
N ILE A 31 -0.87 -1.71 -9.07
CA ILE A 31 -2.19 -2.34 -9.22
C ILE A 31 -2.94 -2.29 -7.88
N GLU A 32 -4.27 -2.28 -7.96
CA GLU A 32 -5.13 -2.35 -6.78
C GLU A 32 -5.40 -3.80 -6.34
N THR A 33 -5.70 -4.02 -5.06
CA THR A 33 -6.19 -5.32 -4.57
C THR A 33 -7.60 -5.58 -5.08
N VAL A 34 -7.91 -6.79 -5.54
CA VAL A 34 -9.28 -7.11 -6.01
C VAL A 34 -10.07 -7.97 -5.01
N ASN A 35 -9.44 -8.49 -3.96
CA ASN A 35 -10.11 -9.23 -2.90
C ASN A 35 -9.36 -9.18 -1.56
N LEU A 36 -9.99 -9.76 -0.52
CA LEU A 36 -9.43 -9.79 0.84
C LEU A 36 -8.10 -10.55 0.94
N ASN A 37 -7.95 -11.66 0.23
CA ASN A 37 -6.72 -12.46 0.31
C ASN A 37 -5.51 -11.71 -0.24
N GLU A 38 -5.68 -10.93 -1.31
CA GLU A 38 -4.63 -10.05 -1.80
C GLU A 38 -4.32 -8.92 -0.82
N ASN A 39 -5.36 -8.30 -0.24
CA ASN A 39 -5.20 -7.24 0.74
C ASN A 39 -4.38 -7.70 1.96
N LEU A 40 -4.60 -8.92 2.44
CA LEU A 40 -3.84 -9.52 3.53
C LEU A 40 -2.36 -9.79 3.20
N MET A 41 -1.97 -9.78 1.92
CA MET A 41 -0.58 -9.93 1.48
C MET A 41 0.13 -8.58 1.29
N VAL A 42 -0.60 -7.46 1.36
CA VAL A 42 -0.01 -6.13 1.25
C VAL A 42 0.68 -5.76 2.57
N ASN A 43 1.91 -5.27 2.46
CA ASN A 43 2.58 -4.59 3.54
C ASN A 43 2.25 -3.10 3.45
N SER A 44 1.28 -2.64 4.25
CA SER A 44 0.78 -1.26 4.19
C SER A 44 1.89 -0.20 4.31
N LEU A 45 2.92 -0.47 5.13
CA LEU A 45 4.04 0.45 5.33
C LEU A 45 4.96 0.51 4.10
N LEU A 46 5.26 -0.65 3.50
CA LEU A 46 6.05 -0.71 2.26
C LEU A 46 5.31 -0.02 1.11
N LEU A 47 4.00 -0.28 0.97
CA LEU A 47 3.16 0.39 -0.01
C LEU A 47 3.21 1.91 0.16
N PHE A 48 2.97 2.37 1.38
CA PHE A 48 3.01 3.80 1.70
C PHE A 48 4.36 4.43 1.32
N GLU A 49 5.48 3.77 1.64
CA GLU A 49 6.82 4.27 1.32
C GLU A 49 7.09 4.36 -0.19
N ASN A 50 6.69 3.34 -0.93
CA ASN A 50 6.87 3.31 -2.38
C ASN A 50 6.06 4.41 -3.05
N VAL A 51 4.77 4.52 -2.70
CA VAL A 51 3.88 5.57 -3.24
C VAL A 51 4.34 6.96 -2.80
N SER A 52 4.80 7.13 -1.56
CA SER A 52 5.31 8.42 -1.08
C SER A 52 6.50 8.89 -1.91
N ARG A 53 7.43 7.97 -2.22
CA ARG A 53 8.60 8.27 -3.06
C ARG A 53 8.19 8.63 -4.48
N GLU A 54 7.25 7.91 -5.07
CA GLU A 54 6.80 8.13 -6.45
C GLU A 54 6.02 9.44 -6.60
N THR A 55 5.20 9.79 -5.61
CA THR A 55 4.34 10.99 -5.63
C THR A 55 5.03 12.25 -5.12
N GLY A 56 6.25 12.13 -4.57
CA GLY A 56 6.94 13.25 -3.93
C GLY A 56 6.34 13.66 -2.57
N PHE A 57 5.53 12.79 -1.97
CA PHE A 57 4.98 13.03 -0.64
C PHE A 57 6.07 12.86 0.43
N GLU A 58 6.45 13.96 1.06
CA GLU A 58 7.43 13.94 2.15
C GLU A 58 6.77 13.62 3.51
N ALA A 59 7.01 12.40 3.98
CA ALA A 59 6.70 11.95 5.34
C ALA A 59 7.99 11.58 6.09
N ASP A 60 8.00 11.74 7.42
CA ASP A 60 9.09 11.27 8.28
C ASP A 60 9.00 9.74 8.44
N LEU A 61 9.47 9.03 7.42
CA LEU A 61 9.45 7.56 7.38
C LEU A 61 10.16 6.93 8.59
N PRO A 62 11.36 7.38 9.02
CA PRO A 62 12.00 6.85 10.23
C PRO A 62 11.12 6.94 11.49
N ALA A 63 10.48 8.08 11.75
CA ALA A 63 9.59 8.24 12.89
C ALA A 63 8.35 7.32 12.78
N LEU A 64 7.75 7.27 11.59
CA LEU A 64 6.57 6.47 11.31
C LEU A 64 6.85 4.97 11.45
N ARG A 65 7.99 4.47 10.95
CA ARG A 65 8.41 3.08 11.14
C ARG A 65 8.53 2.71 12.62
N LYS A 66 9.10 3.61 13.43
CA LYS A 66 9.28 3.40 14.87
C LYS A 66 7.93 3.37 15.59
N GLU A 67 7.03 4.28 15.24
CA GLU A 67 5.67 4.34 15.81
C GLU A 67 4.89 3.04 15.51
N LEU A 68 4.98 2.56 14.27
CA LEU A 68 4.19 1.43 13.77
C LEU A 68 4.77 0.05 14.12
N ALA A 69 5.99 0.00 14.65
CA ALA A 69 6.65 -1.24 15.01
C ALA A 69 5.83 -2.05 16.04
N GLY A 70 5.54 -3.31 15.71
CA GLY A 70 4.78 -4.21 16.59
C GLY A 70 3.27 -3.93 16.67
N GLN A 71 2.76 -2.95 15.92
CA GLN A 71 1.33 -2.68 15.87
C GLN A 71 0.57 -3.70 15.01
N LYS A 72 -0.73 -3.86 15.30
CA LYS A 72 -1.63 -4.69 14.48
C LYS A 72 -1.89 -4.01 13.13
N ILE A 73 -2.11 -4.81 12.09
CA ILE A 73 -2.36 -4.34 10.72
C ILE A 73 -3.42 -3.24 10.62
N MET A 74 -4.53 -3.33 11.37
CA MET A 74 -5.58 -2.32 11.34
C MET A 74 -5.13 -0.96 11.90
N ALA A 75 -4.29 -0.96 12.95
CA ALA A 75 -3.76 0.26 13.53
C ALA A 75 -2.74 0.92 12.58
N VAL A 76 -1.89 0.09 11.95
CA VAL A 76 -0.96 0.52 10.90
C VAL A 76 -1.71 1.17 9.74
N THR A 77 -2.65 0.45 9.12
CA THR A 77 -3.42 0.96 7.98
C THR A 77 -4.17 2.25 8.32
N ARG A 78 -4.76 2.34 9.52
CA ARG A 78 -5.44 3.56 9.98
C ARG A 78 -4.49 4.75 10.07
N ARG A 79 -3.36 4.59 10.78
CA ARG A 79 -2.41 5.69 11.02
C ARG A 79 -1.80 6.20 9.72
N LEU A 80 -1.51 5.30 8.78
CA LEU A 80 -1.04 5.67 7.44
C LEU A 80 -2.12 6.46 6.67
N GLY A 81 -3.38 6.04 6.75
CA GLY A 81 -4.50 6.81 6.18
C GLY A 81 -4.62 8.23 6.77
N GLU A 82 -4.43 8.38 8.07
CA GLU A 82 -4.41 9.69 8.75
C GLU A 82 -3.24 10.57 8.26
N GLU A 83 -2.07 9.97 7.99
CA GLU A 83 -0.91 10.68 7.43
C GLU A 83 -1.21 11.20 6.02
N ILE A 84 -1.81 10.36 5.16
CA ILE A 84 -2.22 10.74 3.80
C ILE A 84 -3.24 11.89 3.86
N LEU A 85 -4.30 11.75 4.67
CA LEU A 85 -5.33 12.79 4.81
C LEU A 85 -4.75 14.12 5.31
N THR A 86 -3.76 14.06 6.20
CA THR A 86 -3.04 15.25 6.67
C THR A 86 -2.19 15.86 5.55
N GLY A 87 -1.50 15.03 4.77
CA GLY A 87 -0.77 15.42 3.56
C GLY A 87 -1.66 16.18 2.58
N VAL A 88 -2.81 15.61 2.20
CA VAL A 88 -3.80 16.23 1.31
C VAL A 88 -4.29 17.58 1.86
N ARG A 89 -4.73 17.63 3.13
CA ARG A 89 -5.22 18.88 3.76
C ARG A 89 -4.17 19.98 3.83
N SER A 90 -2.90 19.62 3.95
CA SER A 90 -1.78 20.55 3.99
C SER A 90 -1.25 20.95 2.61
N GLY A 91 -1.82 20.41 1.52
CA GLY A 91 -1.34 20.64 0.15
C GLY A 91 -0.01 19.95 -0.17
N ARG A 92 0.48 19.04 0.69
CA ARG A 92 1.68 18.22 0.47
C ARG A 92 1.43 17.04 -0.48
N ILE A 93 0.17 16.72 -0.72
CA ILE A 93 -0.25 15.72 -1.70
C ILE A 93 -1.25 16.40 -2.63
N THR A 94 -0.94 16.45 -3.92
CA THR A 94 -1.89 16.87 -4.96
C THR A 94 -2.72 15.68 -5.38
N GLU A 95 -4.05 15.81 -5.33
CA GLU A 95 -4.94 14.91 -6.05
C GLU A 95 -4.61 15.04 -7.55
N GLN A 96 -4.22 13.93 -8.19
CA GLN A 96 -4.11 13.85 -9.65
C GLN A 96 -5.50 13.66 -10.26
#